data_AF-A0A7J6WHY0-F1
#
_entry.id   AF-A0A7J6WHY0-F1
#
_cell.length_a   1.000
_cell.length_b   1.000
_cell.length_c   1.000
_cell.angle_alpha   90.00
_cell.angle_beta   90.00
_cell.angle_gamma   90.00
#
_symmetry.space_group_name_H-M   'P 1'
#
loop_
_entity.id
_entity.type
_entity.pdbx_description
1 polymer ?
#
loop_
_entity_poly.entity_id
_entity_poly.type
_entity_poly.pdbx_seq_one_letter_code
_entity_poly.pdbx_strand_id
1 'polypeptide(L)'
;MSYFAAIMVSNVPMDAIFVITKFRPLFLILITLHFIVSVLGILVSSGTLLLPSLLPIAGTAKSKAANSNGNFSSLERLSMANVEEKSPRLWAFLLATYVVSFFTFYMLWKAYNHVSELRGAALSAPNVKPEQYAILVRDIPALPEGQTRKEQVDSYFRSLHPDTFYRSMVVTDNKEVIKIWEDLGKYRKKLARAEAIFAASKTTGKPEGTRPMNKTKFLCGEKVDTIDYCNKMIDTLVPKLETEQKNTIREKQQASALIFFTNRIAATSAAQTIHAKKVDTWTVGEAPEPRQLVWSNLRIKFYQRQLRQDIVYVIVALTILFYMIPITFISAFTTLKNLKKILPFMKPVVDQPEVRTVLEAYLPQIALIVFLALLPKLLMFLSKSEGIPSVSHVVRASSGKYFYFIILNVFLGVTIGATLFRTIKEVQKDTKKIWELLGKSLPLNATFFLTFVALK
;
A
#
# COMPACT_ATOMS: atom_id res chain seq x y z
N MET A 1 -23.75 7.77 -21.50
CA MET A 1 -22.62 8.60 -21.02
C MET A 1 -21.29 8.34 -21.77
N SER A 2 -21.30 7.88 -23.02
CA SER A 2 -20.06 7.72 -23.81
C SER A 2 -19.65 9.00 -24.57
N TYR A 3 -20.56 9.95 -24.73
CA TYR A 3 -20.31 11.25 -25.38
C TYR A 3 -19.66 12.29 -24.45
N PHE A 4 -19.94 12.26 -23.15
CA PHE A 4 -19.41 13.25 -22.21
C PHE A 4 -17.90 13.07 -21.93
N ALA A 5 -17.41 11.83 -21.96
CA ALA A 5 -15.98 11.53 -21.83
C ALA A 5 -15.19 11.92 -23.10
N ALA A 6 -15.80 11.86 -24.28
CA ALA A 6 -15.18 12.29 -25.54
C ALA A 6 -15.12 13.82 -25.66
N ILE A 7 -16.13 14.54 -25.16
CA ILE A 7 -16.18 16.02 -25.18
C ILE A 7 -15.15 16.66 -24.22
N MET A 8 -14.85 16.01 -23.08
CA MET A 8 -13.79 16.48 -22.18
C MET A 8 -12.39 16.42 -22.79
N VAL A 9 -12.18 15.59 -23.82
CA VAL A 9 -10.90 15.49 -24.54
C VAL A 9 -10.82 16.49 -25.70
N SER A 10 -11.95 16.96 -26.27
CA SER A 10 -11.93 17.83 -27.46
C SER A 10 -12.06 19.33 -27.20
N ASN A 11 -12.65 19.76 -26.08
CA ASN A 11 -13.09 21.16 -25.90
C ASN A 11 -12.34 21.97 -24.82
N VAL A 12 -11.19 21.49 -24.33
CA VAL A 12 -10.35 22.29 -23.42
C VAL A 12 -9.23 22.93 -24.24
N PRO A 13 -9.16 24.27 -24.34
CA PRO A 13 -8.10 24.94 -25.08
C PRO A 13 -6.73 24.54 -24.51
N MET A 14 -5.79 24.20 -25.40
CA MET A 14 -4.46 23.64 -25.07
C MET A 14 -3.65 24.50 -24.08
N ASP A 15 -3.99 25.77 -23.92
CA ASP A 15 -3.29 26.71 -23.05
C ASP A 15 -3.68 26.55 -21.57
N ALA A 16 -4.85 25.96 -21.28
CA ALA A 16 -5.27 25.61 -19.91
C ALA A 16 -4.69 24.27 -19.42
N ILE A 17 -4.14 23.46 -20.34
CA ILE A 17 -3.49 22.18 -20.03
C ILE A 17 -2.03 22.39 -19.58
N PHE A 18 -1.44 23.55 -19.83
CA PHE A 18 -0.03 23.83 -19.56
C PHE A 18 0.29 24.16 -18.09
N VAL A 19 -0.72 24.45 -17.25
CA VAL A 19 -0.52 24.81 -15.82
C VAL A 19 -0.65 23.61 -14.86
N ILE A 20 -1.04 22.43 -15.35
CA ILE A 20 -1.11 21.21 -14.53
C ILE A 20 0.14 20.35 -14.79
N THR A 21 1.26 20.79 -14.23
CA THR A 21 2.54 20.06 -14.21
C THR A 21 2.45 18.81 -13.30
N LYS A 22 1.75 17.76 -13.77
CA LYS A 22 1.91 16.35 -13.34
C LYS A 22 0.97 15.44 -14.16
N PHE A 23 1.47 14.89 -15.26
CA PHE A 23 0.69 13.96 -16.12
C PHE A 23 0.57 12.51 -15.57
N ARG A 24 1.20 12.16 -14.45
CA ARG A 24 1.07 10.84 -13.78
C ARG A 24 -0.21 10.64 -12.98
N PRO A 25 -0.72 11.60 -12.19
CA PRO A 25 -2.02 11.45 -11.54
C PRO A 25 -3.15 11.26 -12.57
N LEU A 26 -3.15 11.95 -13.72
CA LEU A 26 -4.26 11.88 -14.67
C LEU A 26 -4.46 10.47 -15.27
N PHE A 27 -3.38 9.80 -15.70
CA PHE A 27 -3.44 8.44 -16.24
C PHE A 27 -3.87 7.42 -15.18
N LEU A 28 -3.35 7.54 -13.95
CA LEU A 28 -3.77 6.69 -12.84
C LEU A 28 -5.22 6.94 -12.44
N ILE A 29 -5.66 8.20 -12.48
CA ILE A 29 -7.06 8.59 -12.25
C ILE A 29 -7.95 7.99 -13.34
N LEU A 30 -7.55 8.04 -14.61
CA LEU A 30 -8.30 7.45 -15.72
C LEU A 30 -8.45 5.92 -15.58
N ILE A 31 -7.38 5.21 -15.25
CA ILE A 31 -7.45 3.75 -14.99
C ILE A 31 -8.34 3.45 -13.79
N THR A 32 -8.20 4.22 -12.71
CA THR A 32 -8.99 4.01 -11.49
C THR A 32 -10.47 4.32 -11.74
N LEU A 33 -10.77 5.39 -12.49
CA LEU A 33 -12.11 5.76 -12.90
C LEU A 33 -12.72 4.69 -13.81
N HIS A 34 -11.96 4.19 -14.79
CA HIS A 34 -12.43 3.11 -15.66
C HIS A 34 -12.71 1.82 -14.88
N PHE A 35 -11.87 1.49 -13.90
CA PHE A 35 -12.11 0.38 -12.99
C PHE A 35 -13.38 0.59 -12.17
N ILE A 36 -13.57 1.77 -11.56
CA ILE A 36 -14.78 2.11 -10.80
C ILE A 36 -16.03 2.03 -11.69
N VAL A 37 -15.98 2.58 -12.90
CA VAL A 37 -17.08 2.53 -13.87
C VAL A 37 -17.39 1.09 -14.28
N SER A 38 -16.37 0.24 -14.45
CA SER A 38 -16.55 -1.17 -14.78
C SER A 38 -17.19 -1.93 -13.62
N VAL A 39 -16.74 -1.71 -12.38
CA VAL A 39 -17.34 -2.29 -11.17
C VAL A 39 -18.78 -1.81 -10.98
N LEU A 40 -19.04 -0.52 -11.14
CA LEU A 40 -20.39 0.04 -11.10
C LEU A 40 -21.28 -0.58 -12.20
N GLY A 41 -20.74 -0.73 -13.41
CA GLY A 41 -21.42 -1.40 -14.51
C GLY A 41 -21.80 -2.84 -14.19
N ILE A 42 -20.91 -3.60 -13.54
CA ILE A 42 -21.18 -4.96 -13.04
C ILE A 42 -22.29 -4.94 -11.97
N LEU A 43 -22.23 -4.02 -11.00
CA LEU A 43 -23.24 -3.95 -9.93
C LEU A 43 -24.62 -3.54 -10.44
N VAL A 44 -24.70 -2.54 -11.32
CA VAL A 44 -25.97 -2.03 -11.86
C VAL A 44 -26.63 -3.09 -12.75
N SER A 45 -25.90 -3.66 -13.71
CA SER A 45 -26.41 -4.73 -14.57
C SER A 45 -26.88 -5.95 -13.78
N SER A 46 -26.10 -6.37 -12.77
CA SER A 46 -26.48 -7.47 -11.88
C SER A 46 -27.74 -7.10 -11.10
N GLY A 47 -27.84 -5.89 -10.54
CA GLY A 47 -29.02 -5.44 -9.82
C GLY A 47 -30.28 -5.41 -10.70
N THR A 48 -30.18 -4.85 -11.92
CA THR A 48 -31.30 -4.78 -12.87
C THR A 48 -31.77 -6.15 -13.32
N LEU A 49 -30.87 -7.14 -13.41
CA LEU A 49 -31.22 -8.51 -13.82
C LEU A 49 -31.73 -9.35 -12.65
N LEU A 50 -31.10 -9.25 -11.48
CA LEU A 50 -31.40 -10.07 -10.30
C LEU A 50 -32.67 -9.62 -9.57
N LEU A 51 -32.91 -8.31 -9.44
CA LEU A 51 -34.05 -7.82 -8.66
C LEU A 51 -35.41 -8.24 -9.25
N PRO A 52 -35.69 -8.07 -10.56
CA PRO A 52 -36.98 -8.45 -11.13
C PRO A 52 -37.16 -9.96 -11.25
N SER A 53 -36.06 -10.73 -11.36
CA SER A 53 -36.13 -12.18 -11.53
C SER A 53 -36.22 -12.93 -10.20
N LEU A 54 -35.37 -12.60 -9.22
CA LEU A 54 -35.25 -13.36 -7.98
C LEU A 54 -36.20 -12.91 -6.88
N LEU A 55 -36.54 -11.61 -6.78
CA LEU A 55 -37.43 -11.12 -5.73
C LEU A 55 -38.84 -11.75 -5.80
N PRO A 56 -39.50 -11.86 -6.97
CA PRO A 56 -40.81 -12.51 -7.04
C PRO A 56 -40.74 -14.01 -6.72
N ILE A 57 -39.67 -14.68 -7.15
CA ILE A 57 -39.46 -16.13 -6.91
C ILE A 57 -39.24 -16.41 -5.42
N ALA A 58 -38.48 -15.56 -4.73
CA ALA A 58 -38.25 -15.66 -3.29
C ALA A 58 -39.48 -15.25 -2.48
N GLY A 59 -40.14 -14.15 -2.84
CA GLY A 59 -41.29 -13.60 -2.11
C GLY A 59 -42.56 -14.43 -2.22
N THR A 60 -42.75 -15.15 -3.33
CA THR A 60 -43.86 -16.11 -3.51
C THR A 60 -43.57 -17.49 -2.92
N ALA A 61 -42.40 -17.68 -2.30
CA ALA A 61 -42.08 -18.91 -1.61
C ALA A 61 -42.81 -19.01 -0.26
N LYS A 62 -43.53 -20.12 -0.08
CA LYS A 62 -44.12 -20.51 1.21
C LYS A 62 -43.03 -21.23 1.99
N SER A 63 -42.45 -20.58 2.98
CA SER A 63 -41.47 -21.23 3.87
C SER A 63 -42.20 -21.96 5.01
N LYS A 64 -41.84 -23.23 5.24
CA LYS A 64 -42.16 -23.98 6.47
C LYS A 64 -41.18 -23.71 7.62
N ALA A 65 -40.08 -23.01 7.38
CA ALA A 65 -39.06 -22.74 8.39
C ALA A 65 -39.43 -21.50 9.22
N ALA A 66 -40.51 -21.59 10.00
CA ALA A 66 -40.65 -20.72 11.15
C ALA A 66 -39.59 -21.15 12.18
N ASN A 67 -38.48 -20.41 12.28
CA ASN A 67 -37.69 -20.49 13.51
C ASN A 67 -38.58 -19.99 14.66
N SER A 68 -38.42 -20.61 15.82
CA SER A 68 -39.23 -20.54 17.04
C SER A 68 -39.43 -19.15 17.67
N ASN A 69 -39.09 -18.05 16.96
CA ASN A 69 -39.38 -16.67 17.31
C ASN A 69 -39.79 -15.85 16.07
N GLY A 70 -40.77 -16.33 15.28
CA GLY A 70 -41.80 -15.54 14.57
C GLY A 70 -41.46 -14.34 13.64
N ASN A 71 -40.24 -13.82 13.54
CA ASN A 71 -39.92 -12.61 12.78
C ASN A 71 -38.67 -12.82 11.92
N PHE A 72 -38.86 -13.20 10.66
CA PHE A 72 -37.89 -12.88 9.62
C PHE A 72 -37.82 -11.36 9.45
N SER A 73 -36.62 -10.79 9.29
CA SER A 73 -36.51 -9.43 8.77
C SER A 73 -37.19 -9.36 7.40
N SER A 74 -37.78 -8.22 7.02
CA SER A 74 -38.45 -8.04 5.72
C SER A 74 -37.54 -8.39 4.52
N LEU A 75 -36.22 -8.28 4.72
CA LEU A 75 -35.18 -8.63 3.76
C LEU A 75 -34.92 -10.14 3.65
N GLU A 76 -34.98 -10.89 4.75
CA GLU A 76 -34.78 -12.35 4.74
C GLU A 76 -35.87 -13.09 3.96
N ARG A 77 -37.11 -12.58 4.02
CA ARG A 77 -38.25 -13.10 3.22
C ARG A 77 -38.03 -12.99 1.71
N LEU A 78 -37.21 -12.04 1.27
CA LEU A 78 -36.88 -11.79 -0.13
C LEU A 78 -35.61 -12.52 -0.59
N SER A 79 -35.00 -13.32 0.28
CA SER A 79 -33.74 -14.02 0.03
C SER A 79 -33.93 -15.52 -0.25
N MET A 80 -32.86 -16.19 -0.71
CA MET A 80 -32.84 -17.64 -0.89
C MET A 80 -33.17 -18.42 0.40
N ALA A 81 -32.98 -17.84 1.59
CA ALA A 81 -33.33 -18.50 2.86
C ALA A 81 -34.83 -18.76 3.02
N ASN A 82 -35.70 -18.09 2.26
CA ASN A 82 -37.14 -18.34 2.25
C ASN A 82 -37.55 -19.52 1.35
N VAL A 83 -36.62 -20.13 0.61
CA VAL A 83 -36.87 -21.22 -0.34
C VAL A 83 -36.62 -22.58 0.33
N GLU A 84 -37.56 -23.51 0.21
CA GLU A 84 -37.44 -24.86 0.78
C GLU A 84 -36.32 -25.68 0.13
N GLU A 85 -35.71 -26.57 0.92
CA GLU A 85 -34.73 -27.54 0.43
C GLU A 85 -35.34 -28.41 -0.68
N LYS A 86 -34.58 -28.67 -1.75
CA LYS A 86 -35.00 -29.42 -2.96
C LYS A 86 -36.09 -28.74 -3.81
N SER A 87 -36.45 -27.48 -3.54
CA SER A 87 -37.40 -26.75 -4.39
C SER A 87 -36.85 -26.51 -5.80
N PRO A 88 -37.66 -26.66 -6.87
CA PRO A 88 -37.23 -26.32 -8.23
C PRO A 88 -36.91 -24.83 -8.40
N ARG A 89 -37.36 -23.97 -7.48
CA ARG A 89 -37.06 -22.54 -7.46
C ARG A 89 -35.56 -22.24 -7.31
N LEU A 90 -34.78 -23.16 -6.73
CA LEU A 90 -33.33 -23.01 -6.59
C LEU A 90 -32.61 -22.97 -7.96
N TRP A 91 -33.18 -23.59 -9.01
CA TRP A 91 -32.64 -23.50 -10.37
C TRP A 91 -32.61 -22.07 -10.91
N ALA A 92 -33.57 -21.23 -10.52
CA ALA A 92 -33.58 -19.83 -10.92
C ALA A 92 -32.38 -19.06 -10.33
N PHE A 93 -32.04 -19.31 -9.06
CA PHE A 93 -30.87 -18.70 -8.42
C PHE A 93 -29.55 -19.21 -9.02
N LEU A 94 -29.49 -20.50 -9.38
CA LEU A 94 -28.32 -21.07 -10.04
C LEU A 94 -28.11 -20.44 -11.42
N LEU A 95 -29.17 -20.39 -12.25
CA LEU A 95 -29.13 -19.77 -13.56
C LEU A 95 -28.74 -18.28 -13.47
N ALA A 96 -29.35 -17.55 -12.53
CA ALA A 96 -29.02 -16.16 -12.29
C ALA A 96 -27.54 -15.96 -11.91
N THR A 97 -26.97 -16.87 -11.12
CA THR A 97 -25.53 -16.84 -10.76
C THR A 97 -24.65 -17.03 -11.99
N TYR A 98 -24.98 -17.97 -12.87
CA TYR A 98 -24.25 -18.17 -14.14
C TYR A 98 -24.34 -16.95 -15.05
N VAL A 99 -25.52 -16.35 -15.19
CA VAL A 99 -25.73 -15.14 -16.01
C VAL A 99 -24.91 -13.98 -15.47
N VAL A 100 -24.92 -13.74 -14.16
CA VAL A 100 -24.13 -12.68 -13.52
C VAL A 100 -22.63 -12.95 -13.63
N SER A 101 -22.19 -14.19 -13.46
CA SER A 101 -20.78 -14.57 -13.65
C SER A 101 -20.33 -14.34 -15.07
N PHE A 102 -21.11 -14.78 -16.07
CA PHE A 102 -20.81 -14.54 -17.48
C PHE A 102 -20.68 -13.03 -17.78
N PHE A 103 -21.65 -12.23 -17.33
CA PHE A 103 -21.60 -10.78 -17.51
C PHE A 103 -20.39 -10.14 -16.81
N THR A 104 -20.07 -10.60 -15.60
CA THR A 104 -18.90 -10.13 -14.84
C THR A 104 -17.60 -10.46 -15.57
N PHE A 105 -17.44 -11.68 -16.07
CA PHE A 105 -16.28 -12.07 -16.87
C PHE A 105 -16.17 -11.27 -18.17
N TYR A 106 -17.29 -11.05 -18.87
CA TYR A 106 -17.31 -10.24 -20.08
C TYR A 106 -16.89 -8.79 -19.80
N MET A 107 -17.42 -8.16 -18.76
CA MET A 107 -17.04 -6.80 -18.35
C MET A 107 -15.59 -6.72 -17.91
N LEU A 108 -15.10 -7.70 -17.14
CA LEU A 108 -13.70 -7.78 -16.73
C LEU A 108 -12.77 -7.94 -17.93
N TRP A 109 -13.13 -8.79 -18.89
CA TRP A 109 -12.37 -8.98 -20.12
C TRP A 109 -12.31 -7.69 -20.95
N LYS A 110 -13.46 -7.01 -21.12
CA LYS A 110 -13.52 -5.72 -21.81
C LYS A 110 -12.65 -4.65 -21.12
N ALA A 111 -12.77 -4.53 -19.80
CA ALA A 111 -11.98 -3.58 -19.02
C ALA A 111 -10.48 -3.91 -19.06
N TYR A 112 -10.13 -5.20 -19.01
CA TYR A 112 -8.76 -5.67 -19.10
C TYR A 112 -8.13 -5.32 -20.44
N ASN A 113 -8.82 -5.60 -21.55
CA ASN A 113 -8.35 -5.24 -22.89
C ASN A 113 -8.16 -3.72 -23.01
N HIS A 114 -9.12 -2.93 -22.55
CA HIS A 114 -9.01 -1.47 -22.57
C HIS A 114 -7.81 -0.95 -21.76
N VAL A 115 -7.59 -1.47 -20.55
CA VAL A 115 -6.44 -1.10 -19.72
C VAL A 115 -5.12 -1.56 -20.36
N SER A 116 -5.11 -2.71 -21.04
CA SER A 116 -3.96 -3.21 -21.79
C SER A 116 -3.61 -2.28 -22.96
N GLU A 117 -4.60 -1.85 -23.74
CA GLU A 117 -4.43 -0.88 -24.83
C GLU A 117 -3.92 0.48 -24.31
N LEU A 118 -4.53 1.01 -23.25
CA LEU A 118 -4.09 2.25 -22.60
C LEU A 118 -2.64 2.13 -22.11
N ARG A 119 -2.26 0.97 -21.56
CA ARG A 119 -0.88 0.69 -21.15
C ARG A 119 0.04 0.66 -22.37
N GLY A 120 -0.34 0.00 -23.46
CA GLY A 120 0.42 -0.04 -24.71
C GLY A 120 0.65 1.36 -25.28
N ALA A 121 -0.40 2.19 -25.33
CA ALA A 121 -0.31 3.58 -25.76
C ALA A 121 0.59 4.43 -24.83
N ALA A 122 0.45 4.27 -23.52
CA ALA A 122 1.27 4.99 -22.53
C ALA A 122 2.75 4.60 -22.57
N LEU A 123 3.06 3.35 -22.89
CA LEU A 123 4.44 2.87 -23.08
C LEU A 123 5.04 3.34 -24.40
N SER A 124 4.20 3.50 -25.43
CA SER A 124 4.60 4.01 -26.76
C SER A 124 4.75 5.54 -26.81
N ALA A 125 4.32 6.24 -25.77
CA ALA A 125 4.41 7.69 -25.69
C ALA A 125 5.88 8.18 -25.86
N PRO A 126 6.12 9.32 -26.53
CA PRO A 126 7.46 9.80 -26.86
C PRO A 126 8.29 10.23 -25.64
N ASN A 127 7.67 10.32 -24.46
CA ASN A 127 8.32 10.73 -23.23
C ASN A 127 9.43 9.73 -22.83
N VAL A 128 10.68 10.20 -22.93
CA VAL A 128 11.87 9.44 -22.55
C VAL A 128 11.94 9.35 -21.02
N LYS A 129 12.00 8.13 -20.48
CA LYS A 129 12.16 7.90 -19.05
C LYS A 129 13.44 7.12 -18.77
N PRO A 130 14.21 7.47 -17.72
CA PRO A 130 15.47 6.80 -17.43
C PRO A 130 15.29 5.31 -17.11
N GLU A 131 14.17 4.93 -16.48
CA GLU A 131 13.84 3.53 -16.20
C GLU A 131 13.73 2.64 -17.45
N GLN A 132 13.43 3.20 -18.63
CA GLN A 132 13.31 2.42 -19.88
C GLN A 132 14.67 1.97 -20.44
N TYR A 133 15.75 2.58 -19.98
CA TYR A 133 17.12 2.30 -20.43
C TYR A 133 17.94 1.61 -19.34
N ALA A 134 17.32 1.26 -18.22
CA ALA A 134 18.01 0.77 -17.05
C ALA A 134 17.46 -0.58 -16.60
N ILE A 135 18.36 -1.44 -16.13
CA ILE A 135 18.02 -2.68 -15.42
C ILE A 135 18.56 -2.62 -14.00
N LEU A 136 17.86 -3.26 -13.08
CA LEU A 136 18.32 -3.47 -11.72
C LEU A 136 18.93 -4.86 -11.62
N VAL A 137 20.20 -4.91 -11.26
CA VAL A 137 20.97 -6.13 -11.02
C VAL A 137 21.21 -6.28 -9.53
N ARG A 138 20.97 -7.48 -9.00
CA ARG A 138 21.19 -7.85 -7.61
C ARG A 138 21.94 -9.18 -7.55
N ASP A 139 22.40 -9.53 -6.34
CA ASP A 139 23.13 -10.78 -6.07
C ASP A 139 24.37 -10.93 -6.96
N ILE A 140 25.12 -9.83 -7.09
CA ILE A 140 26.43 -9.82 -7.76
C ILE A 140 27.38 -10.74 -6.96
N PRO A 141 28.12 -11.67 -7.62
CA PRO A 141 29.03 -12.58 -6.94
C PRO A 141 30.15 -11.83 -6.21
N ALA A 142 30.90 -12.56 -5.37
CA ALA A 142 32.06 -12.02 -4.68
C ALA A 142 33.08 -11.43 -5.67
N LEU A 143 33.88 -10.48 -5.18
CA LEU A 143 34.88 -9.80 -6.00
C LEU A 143 35.97 -10.79 -6.44
N PRO A 144 36.35 -10.80 -7.74
CA PRO A 144 37.58 -11.42 -8.19
C PRO A 144 38.79 -10.70 -7.60
N GLU A 145 39.91 -11.41 -7.42
CA GLU A 145 41.14 -10.82 -6.90
C GLU A 145 41.61 -9.65 -7.77
N GLY A 146 41.91 -8.51 -7.13
CA GLY A 146 42.48 -7.33 -7.79
C GLY A 146 41.51 -6.44 -8.57
N GLN A 147 40.20 -6.75 -8.64
CA GLN A 147 39.22 -5.92 -9.36
C GLN A 147 38.26 -5.18 -8.42
N THR A 148 37.86 -3.97 -8.82
CA THR A 148 36.76 -3.25 -8.16
C THR A 148 35.41 -3.83 -8.60
N ARG A 149 34.36 -3.67 -7.78
CA ARG A 149 33.01 -4.17 -8.17
C ARG A 149 32.51 -3.52 -9.45
N LYS A 150 32.84 -2.24 -9.64
CA LYS A 150 32.44 -1.52 -10.84
C LYS A 150 33.10 -2.14 -12.08
N GLU A 151 34.39 -2.45 -12.03
CA GLU A 151 35.09 -3.13 -13.13
C GLU A 151 34.54 -4.54 -13.37
N GLN A 152 34.21 -5.28 -12.32
CA GLN A 152 33.56 -6.60 -12.42
C GLN A 152 32.21 -6.49 -13.17
N VAL A 153 31.37 -5.54 -12.81
CA VAL A 153 30.06 -5.33 -13.46
C VAL A 153 30.23 -4.81 -14.89
N ASP A 154 31.11 -3.83 -15.09
CA ASP A 154 31.36 -3.25 -16.40
C ASP A 154 31.92 -4.30 -17.37
N SER A 155 32.90 -5.10 -16.96
CA SER A 155 33.48 -6.17 -17.80
C SER A 155 32.46 -7.26 -18.13
N TYR A 156 31.67 -7.69 -17.15
CA TYR A 156 30.63 -8.70 -17.35
C TYR A 156 29.58 -8.24 -18.38
N PHE A 157 28.98 -7.06 -18.19
CA PHE A 157 27.94 -6.59 -19.11
C PHE A 157 28.48 -6.09 -20.45
N ARG A 158 29.73 -5.61 -20.52
CA ARG A 158 30.39 -5.35 -21.82
C ARG A 158 30.61 -6.63 -22.61
N SER A 159 30.96 -7.74 -21.96
CA SER A 159 31.15 -9.02 -22.65
C SER A 159 29.84 -9.58 -23.21
N LEU A 160 28.72 -9.38 -22.51
CA LEU A 160 27.40 -9.84 -22.94
C LEU A 160 26.71 -8.90 -23.94
N HIS A 161 26.97 -7.61 -23.84
CA HIS A 161 26.27 -6.56 -24.58
C HIS A 161 27.24 -5.47 -25.10
N PRO A 162 28.21 -5.83 -25.96
CA PRO A 162 29.34 -4.96 -26.32
C PRO A 162 28.93 -3.60 -26.90
N ASP A 163 27.95 -3.57 -27.80
CA ASP A 163 27.55 -2.34 -28.51
C ASP A 163 26.48 -1.52 -27.77
N THR A 164 25.76 -2.16 -26.85
CA THR A 164 24.58 -1.56 -26.20
C THR A 164 24.81 -1.18 -24.75
N PHE A 165 25.82 -1.74 -24.10
CA PHE A 165 26.18 -1.37 -22.74
C PHE A 165 26.71 0.06 -22.70
N TYR A 166 26.12 0.90 -21.85
CA TYR A 166 26.56 2.28 -21.67
C TYR A 166 27.40 2.44 -20.41
N ARG A 167 26.82 2.14 -19.24
CA ARG A 167 27.46 2.37 -17.94
C ARG A 167 26.80 1.57 -16.83
N SER A 168 27.55 1.21 -15.79
CA SER A 168 26.99 0.75 -14.51
C SER A 168 27.07 1.82 -13.41
N MET A 169 26.12 1.71 -12.47
CA MET A 169 26.08 2.43 -11.21
C MET A 169 25.93 1.41 -10.08
N VAL A 170 27.04 1.12 -9.40
CA VAL A 170 27.05 0.24 -8.22
C VAL A 170 26.33 0.92 -7.06
N VAL A 171 25.45 0.18 -6.40
CA VAL A 171 24.70 0.66 -5.24
C VAL A 171 25.63 0.71 -4.04
N THR A 172 25.59 1.80 -3.27
CA THR A 172 26.41 2.00 -2.07
C THR A 172 25.55 2.18 -0.82
N ASP A 173 26.09 1.84 0.36
CA ASP A 173 25.43 2.12 1.63
C ASP A 173 25.64 3.59 2.03
N ASN A 174 24.66 4.43 1.65
CA ASN A 174 24.72 5.88 1.86
C ASN A 174 24.08 6.33 3.19
N LYS A 175 23.85 5.45 4.18
CA LYS A 175 23.10 5.81 5.40
C LYS A 175 23.67 7.03 6.13
N GLU A 176 24.99 7.06 6.36
CA GLU A 176 25.66 8.18 7.04
C GLU A 176 25.69 9.45 6.17
N VAL A 177 25.95 9.29 4.87
CA VAL A 177 25.92 10.40 3.89
C VAL A 177 24.55 11.05 3.86
N ILE A 178 23.47 10.27 3.83
CA ILE A 178 22.08 10.76 3.86
C ILE A 178 21.81 11.52 5.15
N LYS A 179 22.26 11.01 6.31
CA LYS A 179 22.08 11.69 7.60
C LYS A 179 22.77 13.07 7.60
N ILE A 180 24.02 13.14 7.15
CA ILE A 180 24.77 14.40 7.03
C ILE A 180 24.06 15.34 6.06
N TRP A 181 23.59 14.84 4.91
CA TRP A 181 22.85 15.62 3.91
C TRP A 181 21.53 16.18 4.45
N GLU A 182 20.76 15.39 5.18
CA GLU A 182 19.52 15.82 5.82
C GLU A 182 19.78 16.90 6.87
N ASP A 183 20.81 16.73 7.69
CA ASP A 183 21.19 17.72 8.70
C ASP A 183 21.67 19.02 8.04
N LEU A 184 22.50 18.95 7.00
CA LEU A 184 22.90 20.10 6.18
C LEU A 184 21.68 20.82 5.58
N GLY A 185 20.71 20.07 5.07
CA GLY A 185 19.44 20.61 4.58
C GLY A 185 18.62 21.33 5.66
N LYS A 186 18.60 20.80 6.90
CA LYS A 186 17.96 21.47 8.05
C LYS A 186 18.66 22.78 8.38
N TYR A 187 20.00 22.82 8.40
CA TYR A 187 20.76 24.04 8.67
C TYR A 187 20.60 25.09 7.57
N ARG A 188 20.65 24.70 6.28
CA ARG A 188 20.37 25.63 5.17
C ARG A 188 18.97 26.23 5.23
N LYS A 189 17.95 25.43 5.57
CA LYS A 189 16.57 25.94 5.77
C LYS A 189 16.48 26.90 6.96
N LYS A 190 17.20 26.62 8.06
CA LYS A 190 17.24 27.51 9.23
C LYS A 190 17.95 28.82 8.91
N LEU A 191 19.06 28.77 8.16
CA LEU A 191 19.80 29.93 7.70
C LEU A 191 18.94 30.83 6.80
N ALA A 192 18.30 30.28 5.78
CA ALA A 192 17.43 31.05 4.90
C ALA A 192 16.27 31.72 5.66
N ARG A 193 15.71 31.05 6.68
CA ARG A 193 14.71 31.65 7.57
C ARG A 193 15.29 32.78 8.42
N ALA A 194 16.49 32.59 8.97
CA ALA A 194 17.17 33.58 9.79
C ALA A 194 17.53 34.84 8.98
N GLU A 195 18.02 34.67 7.75
CA GLU A 195 18.32 35.77 6.83
C GLU A 195 17.05 36.52 6.41
N ALA A 196 15.95 35.81 6.13
CA ALA A 196 14.66 36.44 5.82
C ALA A 196 14.13 37.27 7.00
N ILE A 197 14.23 36.77 8.23
CA ILE A 197 13.87 37.51 9.45
C ILE A 197 14.77 38.74 9.62
N PHE A 198 16.07 38.60 9.39
CA PHE A 198 17.03 39.71 9.47
C PHE A 198 16.73 40.79 8.41
N ALA A 199 16.44 40.39 7.17
CA ALA A 199 16.05 41.32 6.11
C ALA A 199 14.74 42.07 6.45
N ALA A 200 13.72 41.36 6.93
CA ALA A 200 12.46 41.97 7.37
C ALA A 200 12.63 42.93 8.58
N SER A 201 13.62 42.66 9.44
CA SER A 201 13.91 43.54 10.58
C SER A 201 14.48 44.90 10.16
N LYS A 202 15.15 44.99 9.00
CA LYS A 202 15.72 46.25 8.46
C LYS A 202 14.66 47.21 7.92
N THR A 203 13.52 46.69 7.46
CA THR A 203 12.36 47.50 7.02
C THR A 203 11.57 48.11 8.18
N THR A 204 11.83 47.71 9.43
CA THR A 204 11.03 48.09 10.61
C THR A 204 11.80 49.11 11.46
N GLY A 205 11.89 50.37 11.03
CA GLY A 205 12.32 51.53 11.85
C GLY A 205 13.71 51.50 12.51
N LYS A 206 14.52 50.44 12.33
CA LYS A 206 15.88 50.28 12.86
C LYS A 206 16.85 49.96 11.72
N PRO A 207 17.70 50.91 11.28
CA PRO A 207 18.56 50.74 10.10
C PRO A 207 19.64 49.65 10.27
N GLU A 208 20.01 49.30 11.51
CA GLU A 208 21.02 48.26 11.79
C GLU A 208 20.48 46.82 11.71
N GLY A 209 19.15 46.62 11.80
CA GLY A 209 18.51 45.30 11.80
C GLY A 209 18.77 44.50 13.10
N THR A 210 17.87 43.57 13.45
CA THR A 210 18.04 42.70 14.64
C THR A 210 18.39 41.28 14.19
N ARG A 211 19.57 40.79 14.58
CA ARG A 211 20.00 39.44 14.24
C ARG A 211 19.25 38.39 15.09
N PRO A 212 18.75 37.30 14.48
CA PRO A 212 18.03 36.26 15.21
C PRO A 212 19.00 35.42 16.05
N MET A 213 18.70 35.31 17.36
CA MET A 213 19.46 34.50 18.31
C MET A 213 18.76 33.16 18.55
N ASN A 214 19.51 32.06 18.62
CA ASN A 214 19.00 30.74 18.95
C ASN A 214 19.80 30.11 20.09
N LYS A 215 19.17 29.20 20.85
CA LYS A 215 19.88 28.37 21.83
C LYS A 215 20.44 27.13 21.14
N THR A 216 21.64 26.73 21.52
CA THR A 216 22.33 25.54 20.95
C THR A 216 21.58 24.22 21.17
N LYS A 217 20.74 24.11 22.21
CA LYS A 217 19.80 22.99 22.40
C LYS A 217 18.38 23.50 22.61
N PHE A 218 17.40 22.64 22.36
CA PHE A 218 15.95 22.93 22.35
C PHE A 218 15.45 23.65 23.62
N LEU A 219 16.12 23.51 24.78
CA LEU A 219 15.75 24.17 26.05
C LEU A 219 16.93 24.72 26.86
N CYS A 220 18.12 24.12 26.80
CA CYS A 220 19.29 24.51 27.62
C CYS A 220 20.55 24.67 26.76
N GLY A 221 21.01 25.90 26.60
CA GLY A 221 22.24 26.18 25.86
C GLY A 221 22.52 27.67 25.77
N GLU A 222 23.76 27.98 25.39
CA GLU A 222 24.22 29.34 25.13
C GLU A 222 23.42 29.98 23.99
N LYS A 223 23.09 31.26 24.15
CA LYS A 223 22.44 32.07 23.10
C LYS A 223 23.51 32.42 22.06
N VAL A 224 23.39 31.86 20.87
CA VAL A 224 24.31 32.09 19.76
C VAL A 224 23.57 32.77 18.60
N ASP A 225 24.30 33.56 17.80
CA ASP A 225 23.77 34.10 16.55
C ASP A 225 23.40 32.94 15.62
N THR A 226 22.15 32.91 15.18
CA THR A 226 21.61 31.81 14.36
C THR A 226 22.29 31.76 13.00
N ILE A 227 22.64 32.91 12.42
CA ILE A 227 23.25 33.02 11.10
C ILE A 227 24.67 32.46 11.16
N ASP A 228 25.49 32.98 12.09
CA ASP A 228 26.88 32.58 12.23
C ASP A 228 27.01 31.10 12.68
N TYR A 229 26.13 30.65 13.58
CA TYR A 229 26.08 29.24 13.98
C TYR A 229 25.70 28.32 12.81
N CYS A 230 24.69 28.68 12.01
CA CYS A 230 24.30 27.86 10.86
C CYS A 230 25.42 27.83 9.80
N ASN A 231 26.07 28.96 9.52
CA ASN A 231 27.24 29.02 8.62
C ASN A 231 28.36 28.11 9.11
N LYS A 232 28.78 28.23 10.37
CA LYS A 232 29.81 27.37 10.97
C LYS A 232 29.47 25.89 10.88
N MET A 233 28.20 25.54 11.13
CA MET A 233 27.74 24.15 11.01
C MET A 233 27.75 23.66 9.55
N ILE A 234 27.36 24.50 8.59
CA ILE A 234 27.44 24.18 7.15
C ILE A 234 28.90 23.98 6.74
N ASP A 235 29.80 24.89 7.10
CA ASP A 235 31.23 24.82 6.79
C ASP A 235 31.91 23.59 7.40
N THR A 236 31.39 23.10 8.54
CA THR A 236 31.86 21.85 9.16
C THR A 236 31.28 20.60 8.49
N LEU A 237 30.01 20.65 8.04
CA LEU A 237 29.30 19.48 7.49
C LEU A 237 29.64 19.22 6.01
N VAL A 238 29.91 20.26 5.21
CA VAL A 238 30.30 20.12 3.80
C VAL A 238 31.55 19.24 3.62
N PRO A 239 32.71 19.51 4.26
CA PRO A 239 33.90 18.68 4.09
C PRO A 239 33.72 17.27 4.66
N LYS A 240 32.95 17.13 5.75
CA LYS A 240 32.57 15.82 6.29
C LYS A 240 31.75 15.01 5.29
N LEU A 241 30.79 15.66 4.63
CA LEU A 241 29.98 15.03 3.58
C LEU A 241 30.86 14.56 2.42
N GLU A 242 31.77 15.40 1.93
CA GLU A 242 32.66 15.03 0.82
C GLU A 242 33.58 13.86 1.17
N THR A 243 34.11 13.85 2.39
CA THR A 243 34.95 12.77 2.90
C THR A 243 34.16 11.46 3.01
N GLU A 244 32.98 11.50 3.63
CA GLU A 244 32.11 10.33 3.75
C GLU A 244 31.61 9.82 2.39
N GLN A 245 31.36 10.72 1.43
CA GLN A 245 31.00 10.33 0.06
C GLN A 245 32.14 9.57 -0.63
N LYS A 246 33.38 10.08 -0.55
CA LYS A 246 34.56 9.40 -1.12
C LYS A 246 34.78 8.03 -0.49
N ASN A 247 34.68 7.94 0.84
CA ASN A 247 34.83 6.67 1.57
C ASN A 247 33.72 5.68 1.20
N THR A 248 32.48 6.14 1.10
CA THR A 248 31.31 5.30 0.78
C THR A 248 31.40 4.70 -0.63
N ILE A 249 31.88 5.48 -1.61
CA ILE A 249 32.08 4.99 -2.99
C ILE A 249 33.17 3.92 -3.05
N ARG A 250 34.22 4.03 -2.23
CA ARG A 250 35.35 3.10 -2.21
C ARG A 250 35.04 1.81 -1.44
N GLU A 251 34.51 1.93 -0.23
CA GLU A 251 34.47 0.82 0.73
C GLU A 251 33.08 0.20 0.92
N LYS A 252 32.00 0.98 0.74
CA LYS A 252 30.63 0.58 1.11
C LYS A 252 29.79 0.14 -0.09
N GLN A 253 30.42 -0.45 -1.11
CA GLN A 253 29.73 -0.97 -2.28
C GLN A 253 28.89 -2.20 -1.91
N GLN A 254 27.68 -2.30 -2.47
CA GLN A 254 26.73 -3.40 -2.27
C GLN A 254 26.71 -4.36 -3.45
N ALA A 255 26.22 -5.58 -3.26
CA ALA A 255 26.09 -6.60 -4.31
C ALA A 255 24.87 -6.33 -5.22
N SER A 256 24.70 -5.07 -5.63
CA SER A 256 23.64 -4.62 -6.53
C SER A 256 24.10 -3.43 -7.35
N ALA A 257 23.61 -3.30 -8.57
CA ALA A 257 23.94 -2.23 -9.48
C ALA A 257 22.74 -1.89 -10.37
N LEU A 258 22.69 -0.64 -10.83
CA LEU A 258 21.86 -0.23 -11.95
C LEU A 258 22.73 -0.22 -13.20
N ILE A 259 22.22 -0.74 -14.30
CA ILE A 259 22.96 -0.84 -15.56
C ILE A 259 22.18 -0.15 -16.64
N PHE A 260 22.85 0.75 -17.33
CA PHE A 260 22.28 1.60 -18.37
C PHE A 260 22.71 1.09 -19.74
N PHE A 261 21.76 1.09 -20.65
CA PHE A 261 21.97 0.74 -22.05
C PHE A 261 21.71 1.94 -22.95
N THR A 262 22.29 1.93 -24.15
CA THR A 262 22.02 2.94 -25.18
C THR A 262 20.61 2.82 -25.76
N ASN A 263 20.08 1.59 -25.83
CA ASN A 263 18.80 1.26 -26.47
C ASN A 263 17.80 0.64 -25.49
N ARG A 264 16.52 1.02 -25.61
CA ARG A 264 15.41 0.46 -24.78
C ARG A 264 15.25 -1.04 -24.98
N ILE A 265 15.36 -1.50 -26.23
CA ILE A 265 15.22 -2.91 -26.60
C ILE A 265 16.28 -3.76 -25.88
N ALA A 266 17.52 -3.28 -25.83
CA ALA A 266 18.61 -3.96 -25.15
C ALA A 266 18.35 -4.05 -23.64
N ALA A 267 17.90 -2.96 -23.01
CA ALA A 267 17.53 -2.96 -21.60
C ALA A 267 16.39 -3.96 -21.30
N THR A 268 15.33 -3.96 -22.09
CA THR A 268 14.20 -4.90 -21.91
C THR A 268 14.62 -6.35 -22.13
N SER A 269 15.41 -6.63 -23.18
CA SER A 269 15.94 -7.97 -23.44
C SER A 269 16.83 -8.45 -22.30
N ALA A 270 17.73 -7.60 -21.81
CA ALA A 270 18.61 -7.91 -20.69
C ALA A 270 17.83 -8.12 -19.38
N ALA A 271 16.74 -7.38 -19.16
CA ALA A 271 15.89 -7.53 -17.98
C ALA A 271 15.12 -8.85 -17.92
N GLN A 272 14.85 -9.47 -19.07
CA GLN A 272 14.07 -10.70 -19.18
C GLN A 272 14.93 -11.96 -19.36
N THR A 273 16.25 -11.80 -19.54
CA THR A 273 17.18 -12.92 -19.75
C THR A 273 17.77 -13.40 -18.42
N ILE A 274 17.98 -14.72 -18.29
CA ILE A 274 18.71 -15.31 -17.17
C ILE A 274 20.21 -15.17 -17.45
N HIS A 275 20.93 -14.47 -16.55
CA HIS A 275 22.33 -14.12 -16.76
C HIS A 275 23.31 -15.21 -16.29
N ALA A 276 22.93 -16.06 -15.34
CA ALA A 276 23.82 -17.06 -14.76
C ALA A 276 23.18 -18.45 -14.69
N LYS A 277 24.01 -19.50 -14.68
CA LYS A 277 23.56 -20.89 -14.49
C LYS A 277 22.89 -21.11 -13.12
N LYS A 278 23.28 -20.32 -12.12
CA LYS A 278 22.71 -20.37 -10.77
C LYS A 278 21.72 -19.22 -10.58
N VAL A 279 20.54 -19.55 -10.07
CA VAL A 279 19.42 -18.61 -9.88
C VAL A 279 19.71 -17.56 -8.79
N ASP A 280 20.64 -17.83 -7.88
CA ASP A 280 21.02 -16.94 -6.77
C ASP A 280 22.13 -15.95 -7.14
N THR A 281 22.56 -15.91 -8.40
CA THR A 281 23.63 -15.03 -8.90
C THR A 281 23.15 -14.18 -10.06
N TRP A 282 23.57 -12.92 -10.13
CA TRP A 282 23.21 -11.98 -11.19
C TRP A 282 21.70 -11.93 -11.44
N THR A 283 20.91 -11.73 -10.38
CA THR A 283 19.45 -11.61 -10.53
C THR A 283 19.12 -10.25 -11.13
N VAL A 284 18.43 -10.27 -12.26
CA VAL A 284 18.10 -9.05 -13.02
C VAL A 284 16.60 -8.84 -13.05
N GLY A 285 16.18 -7.59 -13.02
CA GLY A 285 14.82 -7.17 -13.34
C GLY A 285 14.77 -5.76 -13.92
N GLU A 286 13.59 -5.33 -14.36
CA GLU A 286 13.37 -3.96 -14.81
C GLU A 286 13.69 -2.97 -13.68
N ALA A 287 14.42 -1.90 -14.00
CA ALA A 287 14.69 -0.86 -13.03
C ALA A 287 13.40 -0.07 -12.75
N PRO A 288 12.95 0.03 -11.48
CA PRO A 288 11.88 0.95 -11.16
C PRO A 288 12.37 2.40 -11.32
N GLU A 289 11.44 3.33 -11.42
CA GLU A 289 11.77 4.76 -11.37
C GLU A 289 12.62 5.08 -10.12
N PRO A 290 13.63 5.96 -10.22
CA PRO A 290 14.52 6.29 -9.10
C PRO A 290 13.82 6.69 -7.79
N ARG A 291 12.65 7.33 -7.88
CA ARG A 291 11.84 7.74 -6.71
C ARG A 291 11.09 6.59 -6.06
N GLN A 292 10.81 5.53 -6.81
CA GLN A 292 10.12 4.34 -6.32
C GLN A 292 11.09 3.31 -5.76
N LEU A 293 12.39 3.49 -5.96
CA LEU A 293 13.39 2.52 -5.55
C LEU A 293 13.62 2.57 -4.03
N VAL A 294 13.53 1.41 -3.38
CA VAL A 294 13.76 1.23 -1.93
C VAL A 294 15.22 0.85 -1.72
N TRP A 295 16.08 1.86 -1.62
CA TRP A 295 17.54 1.70 -1.53
C TRP A 295 17.99 0.78 -0.39
N SER A 296 17.33 0.86 0.78
CA SER A 296 17.63 0.01 1.94
C SER A 296 17.44 -1.49 1.70
N ASN A 297 16.61 -1.85 0.72
CA ASN A 297 16.28 -3.23 0.41
C ASN A 297 17.21 -3.85 -0.61
N LEU A 298 17.96 -3.04 -1.39
CA LEU A 298 18.83 -3.56 -2.46
C LEU A 298 19.97 -4.42 -1.91
N ARG A 299 20.53 -4.07 -0.75
CA ARG A 299 21.61 -4.81 -0.08
C ARG A 299 21.28 -6.26 0.33
N ILE A 300 20.00 -6.62 0.39
CA ILE A 300 19.56 -7.93 0.92
C ILE A 300 19.82 -9.01 -0.14
N LYS A 301 20.58 -10.05 0.23
CA LYS A 301 20.91 -11.20 -0.62
C LYS A 301 19.68 -12.09 -0.90
N PHE A 302 19.71 -12.83 -2.00
CA PHE A 302 18.65 -13.75 -2.44
C PHE A 302 18.05 -14.61 -1.30
N TYR A 303 18.86 -15.44 -0.64
CA TYR A 303 18.37 -16.35 0.41
C TYR A 303 17.76 -15.60 1.61
N GLN A 304 18.35 -14.46 1.99
CA GLN A 304 17.81 -13.62 3.06
C GLN A 304 16.46 -13.01 2.68
N ARG A 305 16.23 -12.69 1.40
CA ARG A 305 14.92 -12.20 0.92
C ARG A 305 13.87 -13.30 1.03
N GLN A 306 14.20 -14.52 0.59
CA GLN A 306 13.27 -15.65 0.67
C GLN A 306 12.87 -15.93 2.11
N LEU A 307 13.84 -16.05 3.02
CA LEU A 307 13.56 -16.28 4.44
C LEU A 307 12.73 -15.15 5.06
N ARG A 308 13.01 -13.90 4.71
CA ARG A 308 12.21 -12.75 5.17
C ARG A 308 10.78 -12.79 4.65
N GLN A 309 10.58 -13.17 3.39
CA GLN A 309 9.26 -13.35 2.80
C GLN A 309 8.48 -14.44 3.52
N ASP A 310 9.10 -15.59 3.76
CA ASP A 310 8.47 -16.71 4.48
C ASP A 310 8.10 -16.31 5.92
N ILE A 311 9.01 -15.64 6.64
CA ILE A 311 8.74 -15.10 7.98
C ILE A 311 7.57 -14.11 7.94
N VAL A 312 7.53 -13.20 6.97
CA VAL A 312 6.43 -12.24 6.85
C VAL A 312 5.11 -12.94 6.53
N TYR A 313 5.10 -13.96 5.67
CA TYR A 313 3.90 -14.74 5.40
C TYR A 313 3.38 -15.46 6.65
N VAL A 314 4.28 -16.06 7.44
CA VAL A 314 3.91 -16.67 8.73
C VAL A 314 3.34 -15.61 9.68
N ILE A 315 3.99 -14.45 9.84
CA ILE A 315 3.50 -13.36 10.69
C ILE A 315 2.12 -12.87 10.23
N VAL A 316 1.92 -12.71 8.93
CA VAL A 316 0.63 -12.27 8.37
C VAL A 316 -0.44 -13.32 8.60
N ALA A 317 -0.13 -14.61 8.39
CA ALA A 317 -1.05 -15.71 8.69
C ALA A 317 -1.45 -15.73 10.16
N LEU A 318 -0.48 -15.61 11.08
CA LEU A 318 -0.74 -15.51 12.52
C LEU A 318 -1.57 -14.26 12.85
N THR A 319 -1.26 -13.12 12.25
CA THR A 319 -2.02 -11.87 12.44
C THR A 319 -3.46 -12.04 11.99
N ILE A 320 -3.71 -12.74 10.87
CA ILE A 320 -5.05 -13.03 10.37
C ILE A 320 -5.79 -13.98 11.32
N LEU A 321 -5.17 -15.10 11.72
CA LEU A 321 -5.82 -16.11 12.56
C LEU A 321 -6.12 -15.61 13.98
N PHE A 322 -5.21 -14.82 14.55
CA PHE A 322 -5.30 -14.34 15.93
C PHE A 322 -5.79 -12.90 16.03
N TYR A 323 -6.32 -12.29 14.96
CA TYR A 323 -6.70 -10.87 14.96
C TYR A 323 -7.76 -10.49 16.02
N MET A 324 -8.63 -11.43 16.36
CA MET A 324 -9.64 -11.22 17.41
C MET A 324 -9.01 -11.00 18.78
N ILE A 325 -7.86 -11.62 19.08
CA ILE A 325 -7.22 -11.52 20.39
C ILE A 325 -6.77 -10.08 20.67
N PRO A 326 -5.99 -9.40 19.78
CA PRO A 326 -5.68 -7.98 19.95
C PRO A 326 -6.90 -7.08 20.04
N ILE A 327 -7.97 -7.33 19.26
CA ILE A 327 -9.19 -6.52 19.35
C ILE A 327 -9.83 -6.65 20.74
N THR A 328 -10.04 -7.88 21.20
CA THR A 328 -10.66 -8.13 22.50
C THR A 328 -9.79 -7.58 23.64
N PHE A 329 -8.47 -7.70 23.52
CA PHE A 329 -7.52 -7.12 24.46
C PHE A 329 -7.64 -5.59 24.50
N ILE A 330 -7.60 -4.91 23.34
CA ILE A 330 -7.75 -3.45 23.28
C ILE A 330 -9.11 -3.02 23.83
N SER A 331 -10.19 -3.69 23.44
CA SER A 331 -11.53 -3.43 23.95
C SER A 331 -11.59 -3.54 25.49
N ALA A 332 -11.02 -4.60 26.07
CA ALA A 332 -10.96 -4.79 27.51
C ALA A 332 -10.14 -3.70 28.22
N PHE A 333 -9.00 -3.29 27.66
CA PHE A 333 -8.15 -2.22 28.22
C PHE A 333 -8.77 -0.82 28.08
N THR A 334 -9.58 -0.60 27.04
CA THR A 334 -10.25 0.68 26.77
C THR A 334 -11.54 0.88 27.57
N THR A 335 -11.88 -0.05 28.48
CA THR A 335 -12.95 0.20 29.44
C THR A 335 -12.54 1.33 30.39
N LEU A 336 -13.47 2.25 30.67
CA LEU A 336 -13.19 3.43 31.48
C LEU A 336 -12.59 3.07 32.86
N LYS A 337 -13.07 1.97 33.46
CA LYS A 337 -12.58 1.45 34.73
C LYS A 337 -11.10 1.06 34.69
N ASN A 338 -10.65 0.39 33.63
CA ASN A 338 -9.26 -0.02 33.47
C ASN A 338 -8.35 1.17 33.11
N LEU A 339 -8.85 2.11 32.30
CA LEU A 339 -8.08 3.31 31.93
C LEU A 339 -7.84 4.24 33.13
N LYS A 340 -8.83 4.40 34.03
CA LYS A 340 -8.67 5.12 35.31
C LYS A 340 -7.59 4.53 36.21
N LYS A 341 -7.33 3.22 36.11
CA LYS A 341 -6.32 2.50 36.87
C LYS A 341 -4.91 2.66 36.26
N ILE A 342 -4.81 2.69 34.93
CA ILE A 342 -3.55 2.76 34.18
C ILE A 342 -3.05 4.22 34.03
N LEU A 343 -3.94 5.19 33.82
CA LEU A 343 -3.63 6.60 33.59
C LEU A 343 -4.26 7.47 34.69
N PRO A 344 -3.65 7.54 35.89
CA PRO A 344 -4.24 8.25 37.04
C PRO A 344 -4.39 9.77 36.83
N PHE A 345 -3.62 10.36 35.90
CA PHE A 345 -3.73 11.79 35.57
C PHE A 345 -5.03 12.17 34.87
N MET A 346 -5.79 11.20 34.32
CA MET A 346 -7.07 11.48 33.65
C MET A 346 -8.28 11.45 34.60
N LYS A 347 -8.10 11.00 35.86
CA LYS A 347 -9.19 10.97 36.86
C LYS A 347 -9.99 12.28 36.98
N PRO A 348 -9.35 13.47 37.15
CA PRO A 348 -10.10 14.72 37.34
C PRO A 348 -10.93 15.15 36.12
N VAL A 349 -10.56 14.74 34.90
CA VAL A 349 -11.32 15.04 33.68
C VAL A 349 -12.45 14.03 33.45
N VAL A 350 -12.23 12.77 33.85
CA VAL A 350 -13.15 11.65 33.60
C VAL A 350 -14.25 11.54 34.67
N ASP A 351 -14.11 12.19 35.83
CA ASP A 351 -15.12 12.18 36.89
C ASP A 351 -16.28 13.16 36.64
N GLN A 352 -16.19 14.03 35.63
CA GLN A 352 -17.33 14.83 35.20
C GLN A 352 -18.38 13.95 34.50
N PRO A 353 -19.68 13.99 34.91
CA PRO A 353 -20.70 13.04 34.47
C PRO A 353 -21.00 13.10 32.96
N GLU A 354 -20.93 14.29 32.37
CA GLU A 354 -21.15 14.52 30.94
C GLU A 354 -20.00 13.90 30.10
N VAL A 355 -18.75 14.19 30.49
CA VAL A 355 -17.55 13.67 29.84
C VAL A 355 -17.44 12.15 30.01
N ARG A 356 -17.81 11.63 31.19
CA ARG A 356 -17.80 10.19 31.49
C ARG A 356 -18.69 9.39 30.55
N THR A 357 -19.93 9.86 30.35
CA THR A 357 -20.93 9.18 29.53
C THR A 357 -20.49 9.16 28.06
N VAL A 358 -19.94 10.27 27.59
CA VAL A 358 -19.37 10.37 26.23
C VAL A 358 -18.14 9.48 26.08
N LEU A 359 -17.20 9.50 27.04
CA LEU A 359 -16.01 8.64 26.97
C LEU A 359 -16.38 7.15 27.05
N GLU A 360 -17.28 6.73 27.94
CA GLU A 360 -17.71 5.32 28.02
C GLU A 360 -18.34 4.82 26.71
N ALA A 361 -19.09 5.68 26.01
CA ALA A 361 -19.71 5.33 24.73
C ALA A 361 -18.70 5.28 23.57
N TYR A 362 -17.80 6.27 23.46
CA TYR A 362 -16.96 6.44 22.27
C TYR A 362 -15.52 5.92 22.42
N LEU A 363 -14.97 5.80 23.63
CA LEU A 363 -13.57 5.42 23.85
C LEU A 363 -13.22 4.04 23.29
N PRO A 364 -14.02 2.96 23.51
CA PRO A 364 -13.73 1.66 22.91
C PRO A 364 -13.81 1.69 21.38
N GLN A 365 -14.74 2.49 20.83
CA GLN A 365 -14.95 2.64 19.39
C GLN A 365 -13.77 3.38 18.74
N ILE A 366 -13.31 4.48 19.33
CA ILE A 366 -12.15 5.25 18.85
C ILE A 366 -10.89 4.39 18.90
N ALA A 367 -10.65 3.68 20.01
CA ALA A 367 -9.47 2.82 20.14
C ALA A 367 -9.47 1.68 19.12
N LEU A 368 -10.65 1.10 18.84
CA LEU A 368 -10.82 0.10 17.80
C LEU A 368 -10.55 0.67 16.41
N ILE A 369 -11.08 1.86 16.09
CA ILE A 369 -10.81 2.54 14.80
C ILE A 369 -9.32 2.82 14.61
N VAL A 370 -8.64 3.30 15.65
CA VAL A 370 -7.18 3.56 15.61
C VAL A 370 -6.41 2.26 15.36
N PHE A 371 -6.80 1.15 16.00
CA PHE A 371 -6.18 -0.16 15.77
C PHE A 371 -6.41 -0.68 14.34
N LEU A 372 -7.62 -0.51 13.79
CA LEU A 372 -7.91 -0.85 12.40
C LEU A 372 -7.14 0.04 11.42
N ALA A 373 -6.97 1.33 11.73
CA ALA A 373 -6.18 2.26 10.92
C ALA A 373 -4.67 1.98 10.96
N LEU A 374 -4.19 1.30 12.02
CA LEU A 374 -2.80 0.86 12.13
C LEU A 374 -2.51 -0.35 11.25
N LEU A 375 -3.50 -1.20 10.98
CA LEU A 375 -3.29 -2.45 10.25
C LEU A 375 -2.70 -2.26 8.83
N PRO A 376 -3.22 -1.36 7.96
CA PRO A 376 -2.59 -1.10 6.66
C PRO A 376 -1.15 -0.60 6.78
N LYS A 377 -0.85 0.22 7.80
CA LYS A 377 0.51 0.71 8.07
C LYS A 377 1.43 -0.43 8.51
N LEU A 378 0.94 -1.34 9.35
CA LEU A 378 1.66 -2.54 9.77
C LEU A 378 1.94 -3.46 8.57
N LEU A 379 0.94 -3.76 7.74
CA LEU A 379 1.12 -4.60 6.55
C LEU A 379 2.07 -3.97 5.53
N MET A 380 2.08 -2.63 5.41
CA MET A 380 3.03 -1.92 4.58
C MET A 380 4.45 -2.02 5.16
N PHE A 381 4.60 -1.90 6.47
CA PHE A 381 5.88 -2.08 7.16
C PHE A 381 6.43 -3.50 6.97
N LEU A 382 5.60 -4.52 7.16
CA LEU A 382 5.95 -5.92 6.92
C LEU A 382 6.32 -6.15 5.44
N SER A 383 5.56 -5.59 4.49
CA SER A 383 5.88 -5.72 3.07
C SER A 383 7.19 -5.01 2.68
N LYS A 384 7.58 -3.93 3.39
CA LYS A 384 8.90 -3.31 3.20
C LYS A 384 10.02 -4.19 3.72
N SER A 385 9.82 -4.94 4.81
CA SER A 385 10.87 -5.78 5.41
C SER A 385 11.19 -7.05 4.60
N GLU A 386 10.30 -7.46 3.68
CA GLU A 386 10.46 -8.58 2.72
C GLU A 386 11.64 -8.38 1.75
N GLY A 387 12.14 -7.16 1.59
CA GLY A 387 13.26 -6.88 0.67
C GLY A 387 12.85 -6.61 -0.79
N ILE A 388 11.59 -6.21 -1.00
CA ILE A 388 11.06 -5.75 -2.28
C ILE A 388 11.79 -4.45 -2.71
N PRO A 389 12.31 -4.35 -3.94
CA PRO A 389 13.14 -3.21 -4.38
C PRO A 389 12.34 -1.96 -4.78
N SER A 390 11.03 -2.06 -5.00
CA SER A 390 10.18 -0.94 -5.46
C SER A 390 9.00 -0.69 -4.53
N VAL A 391 8.74 0.57 -4.19
CA VAL A 391 7.59 1.02 -3.39
C VAL A 391 6.28 0.59 -4.04
N SER A 392 6.18 0.62 -5.38
CA SER A 392 4.99 0.19 -6.11
C SER A 392 4.69 -1.29 -5.86
N HIS A 393 5.72 -2.14 -5.85
CA HIS A 393 5.59 -3.56 -5.54
C HIS A 393 5.29 -3.80 -4.06
N VAL A 394 5.85 -3.00 -3.14
CA VAL A 394 5.53 -3.04 -1.71
C VAL A 394 4.06 -2.74 -1.48
N VAL A 395 3.53 -1.70 -2.12
CA VAL A 395 2.11 -1.33 -2.01
C VAL A 395 1.23 -2.47 -2.54
N ARG A 396 1.53 -3.01 -3.72
CA ARG A 396 0.81 -4.16 -4.28
C ARG A 396 0.82 -5.37 -3.33
N ALA A 397 1.99 -5.72 -2.78
CA ALA A 397 2.13 -6.83 -1.83
C ALA A 397 1.35 -6.57 -0.53
N SER A 398 1.37 -5.34 -0.01
CA SER A 398 0.61 -4.93 1.17
C SER A 398 -0.89 -4.98 0.93
N SER A 399 -1.37 -4.52 -0.23
CA SER A 399 -2.78 -4.59 -0.62
C SER A 399 -3.25 -6.04 -0.76
N GLY A 400 -2.42 -6.93 -1.32
CA GLY A 400 -2.71 -8.37 -1.39
C GLY A 400 -2.88 -8.99 0.00
N LYS A 401 -1.98 -8.71 0.94
CA LYS A 401 -2.10 -9.16 2.34
C LYS A 401 -3.37 -8.61 3.01
N TYR A 402 -3.67 -7.34 2.78
CA TYR A 402 -4.88 -6.70 3.31
C TYR A 402 -6.17 -7.31 2.72
N PHE A 403 -6.16 -7.69 1.44
CA PHE A 403 -7.27 -8.41 0.82
C PHE A 403 -7.54 -9.76 1.51
N TYR A 404 -6.51 -10.59 1.69
CA TYR A 404 -6.67 -11.86 2.43
C TYR A 404 -7.16 -11.65 3.86
N PHE A 405 -6.65 -10.60 4.51
CA PHE A 405 -7.11 -10.22 5.83
C PHE A 405 -8.62 -9.90 5.85
N ILE A 406 -9.12 -9.07 4.93
CA ILE A 406 -10.55 -8.74 4.82
C ILE A 406 -11.38 -9.98 4.56
N ILE A 407 -10.97 -10.83 3.62
CA ILE A 407 -11.72 -12.04 3.26
C ILE A 407 -11.83 -12.99 4.47
N LEU A 408 -10.74 -13.23 5.19
CA LEU A 408 -10.74 -14.20 6.29
C LEU A 408 -11.38 -13.66 7.58
N ASN A 409 -11.12 -12.40 7.95
CA ASN A 409 -11.64 -11.83 9.20
C ASN A 409 -13.00 -11.13 9.04
N VAL A 410 -13.16 -10.29 8.02
CA VAL A 410 -14.38 -9.49 7.87
C VAL A 410 -15.46 -10.29 7.15
N PHE A 411 -15.13 -10.98 6.06
CA PHE A 411 -16.11 -11.76 5.32
C PHE A 411 -16.41 -13.10 6.01
N LEU A 412 -15.44 -14.00 6.13
CA LEU A 412 -15.67 -15.31 6.76
C LEU A 412 -15.93 -15.21 8.26
N GLY A 413 -15.19 -14.35 8.98
CA GLY A 413 -15.35 -14.18 10.42
C GLY A 413 -16.73 -13.64 10.84
N VAL A 414 -17.33 -12.75 10.05
CA VAL A 414 -18.72 -12.30 10.32
C VAL A 414 -19.71 -13.37 9.86
N THR A 415 -19.52 -13.95 8.68
CA THR A 415 -20.45 -14.94 8.10
C THR A 415 -20.59 -16.18 8.98
N ILE A 416 -19.51 -16.64 9.59
CA ILE A 416 -19.49 -17.85 10.42
C ILE A 416 -19.58 -17.50 11.92
N GLY A 417 -19.52 -16.20 12.25
CA GLY A 417 -19.49 -15.69 13.63
C GLY A 417 -18.12 -15.86 14.32
N ALA A 418 -18.07 -15.59 15.63
CA ALA A 418 -16.85 -15.58 16.46
C ALA A 418 -16.15 -16.95 16.64
N THR A 419 -16.51 -17.95 15.84
CA THR A 419 -16.17 -19.37 16.04
C THR A 419 -15.38 -19.97 14.88
N LEU A 420 -14.58 -19.20 14.14
CA LEU A 420 -13.64 -19.74 13.13
C LEU A 420 -12.85 -20.96 13.66
N PHE A 421 -12.40 -20.92 14.92
CA PHE A 421 -11.71 -22.04 15.56
C PHE A 421 -12.61 -23.27 15.79
N ARG A 422 -13.88 -23.10 16.17
CA ARG A 422 -14.81 -24.24 16.31
C ARG A 422 -15.14 -24.81 14.93
N THR A 423 -15.35 -23.96 13.93
CA THR A 423 -15.60 -24.39 12.56
C THR A 423 -14.39 -25.13 11.99
N ILE A 424 -13.15 -24.65 12.17
CA ILE A 424 -11.96 -25.40 11.74
C ILE A 424 -11.91 -26.78 12.41
N LYS A 425 -12.24 -26.87 13.70
CA LYS A 425 -12.29 -28.14 14.45
C LYS A 425 -13.43 -29.06 13.98
N GLU A 426 -14.56 -28.50 13.56
CA GLU A 426 -15.70 -29.24 12.99
C GLU A 426 -15.42 -29.68 11.55
N VAL A 427 -14.75 -28.84 10.75
CA VAL A 427 -14.32 -29.11 9.37
C VAL A 427 -13.24 -30.18 9.30
N GLN A 428 -12.35 -30.22 10.30
CA GLN A 428 -11.39 -31.32 10.44
C GLN A 428 -12.08 -32.68 10.62
N LYS A 429 -13.30 -32.70 11.17
CA LYS A 429 -14.08 -33.92 11.39
C LYS A 429 -15.01 -34.25 10.24
N ASP A 430 -15.59 -33.24 9.59
CA ASP A 430 -16.48 -33.42 8.44
C ASP A 430 -16.45 -32.19 7.52
N THR A 431 -15.81 -32.35 6.37
CA THR A 431 -15.65 -31.28 5.39
C THR A 431 -16.97 -30.87 4.73
N LYS A 432 -18.03 -31.70 4.75
CA LYS A 432 -19.32 -31.35 4.13
C LYS A 432 -20.09 -30.30 4.93
N LYS A 433 -19.92 -30.29 6.26
CA LYS A 433 -20.59 -29.34 7.16
C LYS A 433 -20.22 -27.88 6.90
N ILE A 434 -19.06 -27.62 6.28
CA ILE A 434 -18.66 -26.24 5.95
C ILE A 434 -19.66 -25.61 4.97
N TRP A 435 -20.09 -26.35 3.95
CA TRP A 435 -20.98 -25.85 2.90
C TRP A 435 -22.39 -25.64 3.43
N GLU A 436 -22.87 -26.52 4.30
CA GLU A 436 -24.16 -26.39 4.97
C GLU A 436 -24.20 -25.19 5.93
N LEU A 437 -23.12 -24.99 6.70
CA LEU A 437 -22.99 -23.84 7.61
C LEU A 437 -22.93 -22.51 6.83
N LEU A 438 -22.12 -22.43 5.78
CA LEU A 438 -22.07 -21.22 4.94
C LEU A 438 -23.42 -20.96 4.26
N GLY A 439 -24.08 -21.99 3.75
CA GLY A 439 -25.38 -21.87 3.09
C GLY A 439 -26.48 -21.31 4.01
N LYS A 440 -26.47 -21.69 5.29
CA LYS A 440 -27.43 -21.19 6.29
C LYS A 440 -27.08 -19.78 6.78
N SER A 441 -25.80 -19.49 7.00
CA SER A 441 -25.38 -18.24 7.65
C SER A 441 -25.21 -17.05 6.70
N LEU A 442 -24.92 -17.27 5.40
CA LEU A 442 -24.74 -16.18 4.43
C LEU A 442 -26.00 -15.30 4.26
N PRO A 443 -27.21 -15.86 4.04
CA PRO A 443 -28.42 -15.03 3.90
C PRO A 443 -28.77 -14.26 5.18
N LEU A 444 -28.59 -14.89 6.34
CA LEU A 444 -28.86 -14.27 7.65
C LEU A 444 -27.94 -13.06 7.93
N ASN A 445 -26.69 -13.11 7.48
CA ASN A 445 -25.72 -12.05 7.67
C ASN A 445 -25.75 -10.97 6.56
N ALA A 446 -26.62 -11.07 5.56
CA ALA A 446 -26.71 -10.09 4.48
C ALA A 446 -27.03 -8.67 4.99
N THR A 447 -27.93 -8.55 5.98
CA THR A 447 -28.30 -7.27 6.62
C THR A 447 -27.09 -6.61 7.30
N PHE A 448 -26.20 -7.40 7.90
CA PHE A 448 -24.96 -6.90 8.48
C PHE A 448 -24.06 -6.31 7.38
N PHE A 449 -23.83 -7.04 6.28
CA PHE A 449 -22.96 -6.55 5.21
C PHE A 449 -23.53 -5.32 4.50
N LEU A 450 -24.84 -5.24 4.33
CA LEU A 450 -25.51 -4.02 3.80
C LEU A 450 -25.25 -2.82 4.70
N THR A 451 -25.46 -2.97 6.02
CA THR A 451 -25.21 -1.89 7.00
C THR A 451 -23.72 -1.52 7.07
N PHE A 452 -22.84 -2.52 7.04
CA PHE A 452 -21.39 -2.33 7.05
C PHE A 452 -20.88 -1.56 5.84
N VAL A 453 -21.39 -1.86 4.63
CA VAL A 453 -21.05 -1.14 3.41
C VAL A 453 -21.67 0.26 3.40
N ALA A 454 -22.88 0.45 3.91
CA ALA A 454 -23.52 1.77 3.96
C ALA A 454 -22.83 2.74 4.93
N LEU A 455 -22.25 2.22 6.02
CA LEU A 455 -21.55 3.02 7.04
C LEU A 455 -20.12 3.40 6.62
N LYS A 456 -19.48 2.59 5.78
CA LYS A 456 -18.08 2.74 5.37
C LYS A 456 -17.93 3.57 4.12
#